data_AF-A0A1G3TSJ4-F1
#
_entry.id   AF-A0A1G3TSJ4-F1
#
_cell.length_a   1.000
_cell.length_b   1.000
_cell.length_c   1.000
_cell.angle_alpha   90.00
_cell.angle_beta   90.00
_cell.angle_gamma   90.00
#
_symmetry.space_group_name_H-M   'P 1'
#
loop_
_entity.id
_entity.type
_entity.pdbx_description
1 polymer ?
#
loop_
_entity_poly.entity_id
_entity_poly.type
_entity_poly.pdbx_seq_one_letter_code
_entity_poly.pdbx_strand_id
1 'polypeptide(L)'
;MSYAQQLEELITKNVIPDINERLDEIFEEIADSKEASEEAKEEIEELREFKADLQDVLEDIKSGDIEEDECKELIDDILEARNGEDDDDFGFEDE
;
A
#
# COMPACT_ATOMS: atom_id res chain seq x y z
N MET A 1 6.23 18.90 -3.29
CA MET A 1 6.97 17.63 -3.56
C MET A 1 6.50 17.09 -4.90
N SER A 2 7.32 16.37 -5.67
CA SER A 2 6.82 15.72 -6.90
C SER A 2 5.82 14.62 -6.55
N TYR A 3 4.86 14.30 -7.43
CA TYR A 3 3.89 13.24 -7.18
C TYR A 3 4.57 11.89 -6.99
N ALA A 4 5.69 11.62 -7.67
CA ALA A 4 6.49 10.41 -7.43
C ALA A 4 6.99 10.33 -5.97
N GLN A 5 7.43 11.45 -5.37
CA GLN A 5 7.84 11.49 -3.95
C GLN A 5 6.65 11.32 -3.00
N GLN A 6 5.50 11.89 -3.36
CA GLN A 6 4.26 11.78 -2.61
C GLN A 6 3.78 10.31 -2.57
N LEU A 7 3.78 9.65 -3.73
CA LEU A 7 3.43 8.24 -3.88
C LEU A 7 4.42 7.34 -3.14
N GLU A 8 5.73 7.60 -3.24
CA GLU A 8 6.75 6.88 -2.47
C GLU A 8 6.46 6.96 -0.97
N GLU A 9 6.16 8.17 -0.48
CA GLU A 9 5.86 8.40 0.93
C GLU A 9 4.56 7.72 1.37
N LEU A 10 3.50 7.81 0.56
CA LEU A 10 2.21 7.15 0.82
C LEU A 10 2.39 5.63 0.94
N ILE A 11 3.03 5.01 -0.05
CA ILE A 11 3.26 3.56 -0.07
C ILE A 11 4.13 3.13 1.11
N THR A 12 5.25 3.81 1.35
CA THR A 12 6.24 3.37 2.35
C THR A 12 5.84 3.65 3.80
N LYS A 13 5.15 4.77 4.05
CA LYS A 13 4.78 5.20 5.42
C LYS A 13 3.37 4.82 5.84
N ASN A 14 2.47 4.53 4.90
CA ASN A 14 1.08 4.18 5.21
C ASN A 14 0.74 2.78 4.71
N VAL A 15 0.73 2.57 3.39
CA VAL A 15 0.15 1.34 2.79
C VAL A 15 0.92 0.07 3.17
N ILE A 16 2.25 0.06 3.01
CA ILE A 16 3.07 -1.10 3.39
C ILE A 16 2.97 -1.39 4.90
N PRO A 17 3.05 -0.40 5.80
CA PRO A 17 2.76 -0.59 7.22
C PRO A 17 1.39 -1.21 7.50
N ASP A 18 0.32 -0.69 6.88
CA ASP A 18 -1.04 -1.23 7.04
C ASP A 18 -1.11 -2.70 6.60
N ILE A 19 -0.48 -3.07 5.48
CA ILE A 19 -0.39 -4.47 5.02
C ILE A 19 0.37 -5.33 6.04
N ASN A 20 1.47 -4.84 6.60
CA ASN A 20 2.24 -5.61 7.57
C ASN A 20 1.46 -5.80 8.88
N GLU A 21 0.73 -4.78 9.34
CA GLU A 21 -0.15 -4.90 10.51
C GLU A 21 -1.21 -5.98 10.27
N ARG A 22 -1.86 -5.95 9.10
CA ARG A 22 -2.84 -6.97 8.74
C ARG A 22 -2.24 -8.38 8.69
N LEU A 23 -1.05 -8.52 8.11
CA LEU A 23 -0.33 -9.80 8.08
C LEU A 23 -0.01 -10.30 9.49
N ASP A 24 0.43 -9.41 10.39
CA ASP A 24 0.73 -9.75 11.78
C ASP A 24 -0.54 -10.20 12.53
N GLU A 25 -1.69 -9.55 12.31
CA GLU A 25 -2.98 -9.99 12.86
C GLU A 25 -3.35 -11.41 12.40
N ILE A 26 -3.19 -11.71 11.11
CA ILE A 26 -3.46 -13.05 10.58
C ILE A 26 -2.51 -14.07 11.21
N PHE A 27 -1.22 -13.74 11.34
CA PHE A 27 -0.26 -14.64 11.98
C PHE A 27 -0.55 -14.86 13.46
N GLU A 28 -1.06 -13.85 14.18
CA GLU A 28 -1.52 -14.00 15.55
C GLU A 28 -2.73 -14.94 15.63
N GLU A 29 -3.72 -14.78 14.73
CA GLU A 29 -4.88 -15.68 14.65
C GLU A 29 -4.46 -17.14 14.37
N ILE A 30 -3.52 -17.35 13.44
CA ILE A 30 -2.94 -18.66 13.16
C ILE A 30 -2.21 -19.22 14.40
N ALA A 31 -1.51 -18.38 15.15
CA ALA A 31 -0.78 -18.80 16.34
C ALA A 31 -1.74 -19.21 17.47
N ASP A 32 -2.83 -18.47 17.66
CA ASP A 32 -3.88 -18.76 18.66
C ASP A 32 -4.67 -20.02 18.31
N SER A 33 -5.08 -20.15 17.05
CA SER A 33 -5.81 -21.33 16.54
C SER A 33 -4.91 -22.56 16.38
N LYS A 34 -3.58 -22.38 16.30
CA LYS A 34 -2.56 -23.40 15.99
C LYS A 34 -2.73 -24.09 14.64
N GLU A 35 -3.60 -23.56 13.78
CA GLU A 35 -3.87 -24.07 12.45
C GLU A 35 -4.02 -22.90 11.49
N ALA A 36 -3.35 -22.97 10.34
CA ALA A 36 -3.56 -22.00 9.27
C ALA A 36 -4.71 -22.50 8.39
N SER A 37 -5.88 -21.86 8.51
CA SER A 37 -7.03 -22.09 7.64
C SER A 37 -6.67 -21.81 6.17
N GLU A 38 -7.44 -22.36 5.24
CA GLU A 38 -7.24 -22.06 3.82
C GLU A 38 -7.49 -20.58 3.54
N GLU A 39 -8.51 -19.99 4.17
CA GLU A 39 -8.84 -18.55 4.09
C GLU A 39 -7.66 -17.68 4.54
N ALA A 40 -7.03 -17.97 5.69
CA ALA A 40 -5.90 -17.19 6.18
C ALA A 40 -4.67 -17.30 5.27
N LYS A 41 -4.46 -18.46 4.62
CA LYS A 41 -3.35 -18.64 3.67
C LYS A 41 -3.59 -17.88 2.37
N GLU A 42 -4.83 -17.87 1.89
CA GLU A 42 -5.25 -17.11 0.70
C GLU A 42 -5.04 -15.61 0.97
N GLU A 43 -5.54 -15.10 2.10
CA GLU A 43 -5.38 -13.69 2.48
C GLU A 43 -3.91 -13.29 2.63
N ILE A 44 -3.05 -14.15 3.21
CA ILE A 44 -1.60 -13.91 3.29
C ILE A 44 -0.96 -13.84 1.89
N GLU A 45 -1.39 -14.70 0.96
CA GLU A 45 -0.86 -14.72 -0.40
C GLU A 45 -1.26 -13.45 -1.15
N GLU A 46 -2.53 -13.05 -1.08
CA GLU A 46 -3.04 -11.80 -1.67
C GLU A 46 -2.30 -10.57 -1.12
N LEU A 47 -2.15 -10.45 0.20
CA LEU A 47 -1.44 -9.33 0.82
C LEU A 47 0.04 -9.27 0.43
N ARG A 48 0.67 -10.42 0.20
CA ARG A 48 2.07 -10.50 -0.25
C ARG A 48 2.22 -10.13 -1.71
N GLU A 49 1.28 -10.53 -2.56
CA GLU A 49 1.23 -10.14 -3.97
C GLU A 49 1.03 -8.64 -4.09
N PHE A 50 0.02 -8.08 -3.41
CA PHE A 50 -0.24 -6.64 -3.42
C PHE A 50 0.96 -5.83 -2.92
N LYS A 51 1.64 -6.30 -1.86
CA LYS A 51 2.87 -5.68 -1.39
C LYS A 51 3.99 -5.72 -2.44
N ALA A 52 4.12 -6.81 -3.19
CA ALA A 52 5.12 -6.92 -4.25
C ALA A 52 4.83 -5.93 -5.37
N ASP A 53 3.58 -5.77 -5.79
CA ASP A 53 3.18 -4.78 -6.80
C ASP A 53 3.55 -3.35 -6.35
N LEU A 54 3.28 -3.01 -5.08
CA LEU A 54 3.67 -1.72 -4.51
C LEU A 54 5.20 -1.54 -4.46
N GLN A 55 5.96 -2.61 -4.28
CA GLN A 55 7.42 -2.55 -4.33
C GLN A 55 7.95 -2.32 -5.74
N ASP A 56 7.33 -2.91 -6.76
CA ASP A 56 7.67 -2.65 -8.17
C ASP A 56 7.40 -1.18 -8.52
N VAL A 57 6.25 -0.62 -8.11
CA VAL A 57 5.95 0.82 -8.28
C VAL A 57 7.02 1.70 -7.60
N LEU A 58 7.50 1.32 -6.41
CA LEU A 58 8.59 2.04 -5.74
C LEU A 58 9.92 1.93 -6.47
N GLU A 59 10.19 0.83 -7.18
CA GLU A 59 11.37 0.72 -8.04
C GLU A 59 11.25 1.63 -9.26
N ASP A 60 10.08 1.68 -9.90
CA ASP A 60 9.80 2.55 -11.05
C ASP A 60 9.90 4.05 -10.69
N ILE A 61 9.43 4.43 -9.49
CA ILE A 61 9.64 5.78 -8.94
C ILE A 61 11.13 6.11 -8.81
N LYS A 62 11.94 5.17 -8.31
CA LYS A 62 13.38 5.39 -8.07
C LYS A 62 14.19 5.42 -9.35
N SER A 63 13.81 4.64 -10.35
CA SER A 63 14.45 4.68 -11.68
C SER A 63 13.98 5.89 -12.50
N GLY A 64 12.84 6.47 -12.15
CA GLY A 64 12.19 7.55 -12.91
C GLY A 64 11.52 7.03 -14.19
N ASP A 65 11.13 5.75 -14.19
CA ASP A 65 10.40 5.10 -15.28
C ASP A 65 8.88 5.32 -15.19
N ILE A 66 8.41 6.03 -14.17
CA ILE A 66 7.00 6.42 -13.98
C ILE A 66 6.80 7.93 -14.20
N GLU A 67 5.71 8.29 -14.87
CA GLU A 67 5.35 9.67 -15.14
C GLU A 67 4.58 10.29 -13.96
N GLU A 68 4.66 11.61 -13.80
CA GLU A 68 4.01 12.33 -12.69
C GLU A 68 2.47 12.25 -12.74
N ASP A 69 1.88 12.20 -13.94
CA ASP A 69 0.43 12.00 -14.11
C ASP A 69 0.01 10.59 -13.66
N GLU A 70 0.79 9.55 -13.97
CA GLU A 70 0.55 8.18 -13.53
C GLU A 70 0.72 8.04 -12.01
N CYS A 71 1.74 8.70 -11.44
CA CYS A 71 1.92 8.75 -9.99
C CYS A 71 0.69 9.34 -9.29
N LYS A 72 0.11 10.39 -9.88
CA LYS A 72 -1.08 11.04 -9.34
C LYS A 72 -2.30 10.11 -9.39
N GLU A 73 -2.56 9.45 -10.52
CA GLU A 73 -3.66 8.48 -10.63
C GLU A 73 -3.52 7.36 -9.60
N LEU A 74 -2.32 6.81 -9.40
CA LEU A 74 -2.06 5.80 -8.38
C LEU A 74 -2.27 6.32 -6.95
N ILE A 75 -1.91 7.56 -6.66
CA ILE A 75 -2.20 8.19 -5.35
C ILE A 75 -3.71 8.24 -5.12
N ASP A 76 -4.47 8.76 -6.09
CA ASP A 76 -5.92 8.86 -6.01
C ASP A 76 -6.56 7.46 -5.83
N ASP A 77 -6.15 6.46 -6.60
CA ASP A 77 -6.66 5.08 -6.50
C ASP A 77 -6.39 4.46 -5.12
N ILE A 78 -5.16 4.62 -4.59
CA ILE A 78 -4.79 4.11 -3.26
C ILE A 78 -5.59 4.81 -2.16
N LEU A 79 -5.80 6.12 -2.29
CA LEU A 79 -6.59 6.90 -1.34
C LEU A 79 -8.06 6.50 -1.39
N GLU A 80 -8.64 6.29 -2.58
CA GLU A 80 -10.02 5.82 -2.73
C GLU A 80 -10.20 4.40 -2.15
N ALA A 81 -9.26 3.49 -2.40
CA ALA A 81 -9.29 2.14 -1.85
C ALA A 81 -9.23 2.12 -0.31
N ARG A 82 -8.55 3.11 0.29
CA ARG A 82 -8.39 3.23 1.75
C ARG A 82 -9.53 4.01 2.42
N ASN A 83 -9.94 5.12 1.81
CA ASN A 83 -10.95 6.04 2.29
C ASN A 83 -12.12 6.04 1.32
N GLY A 84 -13.14 5.23 1.56
CA GLY A 84 -14.39 5.33 0.81
C GLY A 84 -15.22 6.61 1.05
N GLU A 85 -14.63 7.78 1.36
CA GLU A 85 -15.24 9.16 1.34
C GLU A 85 -14.52 10.23 2.24
N ASP A 86 -13.20 10.20 2.48
CA ASP A 86 -12.52 11.35 3.14
C ASP A 86 -11.59 12.06 2.15
N ASP A 87 -12.23 12.95 1.39
CA ASP A 87 -11.70 14.21 0.83
C ASP A 87 -10.89 14.95 1.91
N ASP A 88 -9.80 15.60 1.50
CA ASP A 88 -9.01 16.53 2.32
C ASP A 88 -8.17 15.92 3.47
N ASP A 89 -6.93 15.52 3.18
CA ASP A 89 -5.71 15.88 3.95
C ASP A 89 -4.57 14.85 3.73
N PHE A 90 -4.20 14.58 2.49
CA PHE A 90 -2.76 14.43 2.25
C PHE A 90 -2.27 15.84 1.94
N GLY A 91 -1.86 16.56 3.00
CA GLY A 91 -1.40 17.95 2.98
C GLY A 91 -0.12 18.16 2.16
N PHE A 92 -0.18 17.84 0.88
CA PHE A 92 0.82 18.23 -0.09
C PHE A 92 0.52 19.67 -0.48
N GLU A 93 1.02 20.61 0.32
CA GLU A 93 1.12 22.01 -0.12
C GLU A 93 2.00 22.03 -1.38
N ASP A 94 1.37 22.22 -2.54
CA ASP A 94 2.03 22.70 -3.74
C ASP A 94 2.62 24.09 -3.43
N GLU A 95 3.95 24.18 -3.38
CA GLU A 95 4.68 25.47 -3.29
C GLU A 95 4.80 26.14 -4.66
#